data_AF-A0A6A7KPK0-F1
#
_entry.id   AF-A0A6A7KPK0-F1
#
_cell.length_a   1.000
_cell.length_b   1.000
_cell.length_c   1.000
_cell.angle_alpha   90.00
_cell.angle_beta   90.00
_cell.angle_gamma   90.00
#
_symmetry.space_group_name_H-M   'P 1'
#
loop_
_entity.id
_entity.type
_entity.pdbx_description
1 polymer ?
#
loop_
_entity_poly.entity_id
_entity_poly.type
_entity_poly.pdbx_seq_one_letter_code
_entity_poly.pdbx_strand_id
1 'polypeptide(L)'
;MDKPSTVRGRLPLRRWLNTLLAAIAVLAATPHDAPAHPHAWIDVKVKVLFDDKGRIFALEETWLFDPLYTAFSLDGVKRGKDGAPDQQAVDALMRENMKNIKEYNYLTEVEANGVKTRISGVRDIGSGHENKRLRLTFTLLLETPLDAARAAVQYAVFDPAYYIEMLHAEGGGAVELSGAGPDCRFRLIPPNPSPDAVGLAAALDRTQSGGDGLGKLFAERVSIRCGAAP
;
A
#
# COMPACT_ATOMS: atom_id res chain seq x y z
N MET A 1 -21.42 -29.63 -75.64
CA MET A 1 -22.06 -29.29 -74.34
C MET A 1 -21.44 -30.21 -73.32
N ASP A 2 -20.76 -29.67 -72.32
CA ASP A 2 -20.86 -30.08 -70.91
C ASP A 2 -19.78 -29.38 -70.08
N LYS A 3 -20.22 -28.71 -69.01
CA LYS A 3 -19.40 -27.93 -68.09
C LYS A 3 -19.38 -28.68 -66.76
N PRO A 4 -18.23 -28.91 -66.11
CA PRO A 4 -18.20 -29.65 -64.85
C PRO A 4 -18.79 -28.79 -63.73
N SER A 5 -19.79 -29.33 -63.04
CA SER A 5 -20.40 -28.72 -61.87
C SER A 5 -19.48 -28.87 -60.65
N THR A 6 -18.90 -27.77 -60.18
CA THR A 6 -18.23 -27.69 -58.87
C THR A 6 -19.26 -27.67 -57.74
N VAL A 7 -19.32 -28.74 -56.94
CA VAL A 7 -20.08 -28.76 -55.68
C VAL A 7 -19.29 -28.00 -54.62
N ARG A 8 -19.73 -26.78 -54.28
CA ARG A 8 -19.25 -26.05 -53.10
C ARG A 8 -19.83 -26.68 -51.84
N GLY A 9 -19.05 -27.52 -51.17
CA GLY A 9 -19.39 -28.04 -49.84
C GLY A 9 -19.48 -26.90 -48.84
N ARG A 10 -20.70 -26.51 -48.45
CA ARG A 10 -20.90 -25.61 -47.30
C ARG A 10 -20.62 -26.42 -46.04
N LEU A 11 -19.47 -26.19 -45.39
CA LEU A 11 -19.26 -26.69 -44.04
C LEU A 11 -20.36 -26.11 -43.13
N PRO A 12 -21.05 -26.92 -42.33
CA PRO A 12 -22.22 -26.47 -41.58
C PRO A 12 -21.79 -25.44 -40.52
N LEU A 13 -22.44 -24.28 -40.52
CA LEU A 13 -22.23 -23.14 -39.60
C LEU A 13 -22.11 -23.57 -38.12
N ARG A 14 -22.79 -24.66 -37.77
CA ARG A 14 -22.83 -25.30 -36.44
C ARG A 14 -21.48 -25.93 -36.03
N ARG A 15 -20.68 -26.42 -36.98
CA ARG A 15 -19.31 -26.91 -36.72
C ARG A 15 -18.38 -25.77 -36.37
N TRP A 16 -18.46 -24.66 -37.10
CA TRP A 16 -17.66 -23.45 -36.82
C TRP A 16 -17.98 -22.84 -35.45
N LEU A 17 -19.26 -22.81 -35.08
CA LEU A 17 -19.70 -22.32 -33.76
C LEU A 17 -19.18 -23.20 -32.61
N ASN A 18 -19.22 -24.53 -32.77
CA ASN A 18 -18.70 -25.46 -31.76
C ASN A 18 -17.17 -25.39 -31.64
N THR A 19 -16.45 -25.21 -32.75
CA THR A 19 -14.99 -25.01 -32.72
C THR A 19 -14.64 -23.67 -32.05
N LEU A 20 -15.42 -22.62 -32.28
CA LEU A 20 -15.24 -21.33 -31.63
C LEU A 20 -15.49 -21.41 -30.12
N LEU A 21 -16.56 -22.09 -29.70
CA LEU A 21 -16.88 -22.31 -28.28
C LEU A 21 -15.83 -23.17 -27.58
N ALA A 22 -15.32 -24.22 -28.24
CA ALA A 22 -14.23 -25.02 -27.71
C ALA A 22 -12.92 -24.22 -27.60
N ALA A 23 -12.61 -23.36 -28.57
CA ALA A 23 -11.45 -22.47 -28.51
C ALA A 23 -11.55 -21.44 -27.37
N ILE A 24 -12.75 -20.87 -27.15
CA ILE A 24 -13.00 -19.96 -26.02
C ILE A 24 -12.90 -20.69 -24.68
N ALA A 25 -13.42 -21.92 -24.58
CA ALA A 25 -13.33 -22.72 -23.36
C ALA A 25 -11.87 -23.11 -23.03
N VAL A 26 -11.04 -23.38 -24.03
CA VAL A 26 -9.60 -23.64 -23.84
C VAL A 26 -8.87 -22.36 -23.43
N LEU A 27 -9.22 -21.20 -24.00
CA LEU A 27 -8.63 -19.91 -23.63
C LEU A 27 -9.04 -19.45 -22.22
N ALA A 28 -10.22 -19.83 -21.74
CA ALA A 28 -10.70 -19.54 -20.39
C ALA A 28 -10.18 -20.53 -19.32
N ALA A 29 -9.68 -21.70 -19.75
CA ALA A 29 -9.14 -22.73 -18.87
C ALA A 29 -7.62 -22.61 -18.64
N THR A 30 -6.93 -21.67 -19.31
CA THR A 30 -5.55 -21.37 -18.95
C THR A 30 -5.55 -20.60 -17.64
N PRO A 31 -4.97 -21.13 -16.54
CA PRO A 31 -4.75 -20.32 -15.35
C PRO A 31 -3.89 -19.13 -15.77
N HIS A 32 -4.47 -17.95 -15.74
CA HIS A 32 -3.69 -16.73 -15.80
C HIS A 32 -3.10 -16.58 -14.40
N ASP A 33 -1.79 -16.81 -14.28
CA ASP A 33 -1.00 -16.20 -13.23
C ASP A 33 -1.06 -14.69 -13.48
N ALA A 34 -2.17 -14.07 -13.09
CA ALA A 34 -2.23 -12.63 -12.99
C ALA A 34 -1.10 -12.29 -11.99
N PRO A 35 -0.11 -11.47 -12.37
CA PRO A 35 0.91 -11.02 -11.42
C PRO A 35 0.19 -10.33 -10.26
N ALA A 36 0.02 -11.05 -9.16
CA ALA A 36 -0.90 -10.72 -8.08
C ALA A 36 -0.20 -10.06 -6.88
N HIS A 37 0.99 -9.50 -7.09
CA HIS A 37 1.63 -8.69 -6.08
C HIS A 37 1.71 -7.23 -6.55
N PRO A 38 1.21 -6.31 -5.73
CA PRO A 38 0.69 -6.51 -4.36
C PRO A 38 -0.74 -7.13 -4.30
N HIS A 39 -1.09 -7.73 -3.15
CA HIS A 39 -2.39 -8.36 -2.88
C HIS A 39 -3.43 -7.40 -2.28
N ALA A 40 -2.96 -6.30 -1.72
CA ALA A 40 -3.74 -5.23 -1.12
C ALA A 40 -2.98 -3.91 -1.28
N TRP A 41 -3.70 -2.80 -1.17
CA TRP A 41 -3.14 -1.45 -1.25
C TRP A 41 -3.57 -0.60 -0.05
N ILE A 42 -2.68 0.26 0.38
CA ILE A 42 -2.95 1.30 1.37
C ILE A 42 -2.53 2.65 0.80
N ASP A 43 -3.46 3.59 0.76
CA ASP A 43 -3.11 5.00 0.56
C ASP A 43 -2.68 5.58 1.90
N VAL A 44 -1.44 6.05 1.95
CA VAL A 44 -0.81 6.60 3.15
C VAL A 44 -0.90 8.13 3.11
N LYS A 45 -1.29 8.73 4.24
CA LYS A 45 -1.05 10.16 4.50
C LYS A 45 -0.22 10.27 5.76
N VAL A 46 0.78 11.14 5.74
CA VAL A 46 1.66 11.38 6.89
C VAL A 46 1.73 12.86 7.21
N LYS A 47 1.42 13.19 8.45
CA LYS A 47 1.67 14.50 9.05
C LYS A 47 2.89 14.41 9.94
N VAL A 48 3.96 15.07 9.53
CA VAL A 48 5.22 15.13 10.25
C VAL A 48 5.12 16.20 11.32
N LEU A 49 5.25 15.82 12.59
CA LEU A 49 5.03 16.71 13.73
C LEU A 49 6.34 17.31 14.24
N PHE A 50 6.42 18.63 14.24
CA PHE A 50 7.54 19.41 14.78
C PHE A 50 7.22 19.91 16.19
N ASP A 51 8.23 19.90 17.07
CA ASP A 51 8.16 20.52 18.39
C ASP A 51 8.43 22.03 18.32
N ASP A 52 8.29 22.72 19.45
CA ASP A 52 8.54 24.15 19.60
C ASP A 52 10.00 24.57 19.31
N LYS A 53 10.92 23.61 19.25
CA LYS A 53 12.33 23.79 18.89
C LYS A 53 12.62 23.48 17.42
N GLY A 54 11.59 23.19 16.63
CA GLY A 54 11.72 22.88 15.20
C GLY A 54 12.30 21.49 14.93
N ARG A 55 12.19 20.54 15.86
CA ARG A 55 12.63 19.15 15.68
C ARG A 55 11.43 18.25 15.40
N ILE A 56 11.59 17.29 14.50
CA ILE A 56 10.59 16.26 14.22
C ILE A 56 10.56 15.30 15.41
N PHE A 57 9.41 15.15 16.06
CA PHE A 57 9.27 14.26 17.22
C PHE A 57 8.29 13.11 16.99
N ALA A 58 7.44 13.18 15.97
CA ALA A 58 6.45 12.16 15.67
C ALA A 58 5.98 12.19 14.22
N LEU A 59 5.39 11.07 13.77
CA LEU A 59 4.65 10.94 12.52
C LEU A 59 3.21 10.56 12.85
N GLU A 60 2.24 11.39 12.48
CA GLU A 60 0.82 11.04 12.51
C GLU A 60 0.45 10.46 11.14
N GLU A 61 0.00 9.22 11.11
CA GLU A 61 -0.31 8.50 9.88
C GLU A 61 -1.80 8.22 9.77
N THR A 62 -2.30 8.31 8.53
CA THR A 62 -3.61 7.84 8.14
C THR A 62 -3.46 6.83 7.02
N TRP A 63 -3.94 5.61 7.25
CA TRP A 63 -3.94 4.54 6.26
C TRP A 63 -5.38 4.32 5.78
N LEU A 64 -5.57 4.38 4.46
CA LEU A 64 -6.83 4.08 3.81
C LEU A 64 -6.69 2.78 3.04
N PHE A 65 -7.28 1.71 3.56
CA PHE A 65 -7.17 0.37 2.97
C PHE A 65 -8.02 0.26 1.70
N ASP A 66 -7.60 -0.53 0.72
CA ASP A 66 -8.39 -0.78 -0.48
C ASP A 66 -9.76 -1.45 -0.17
N PRO A 67 -10.71 -1.44 -1.13
CA PRO A 67 -12.03 -2.01 -0.92
C PRO A 67 -12.06 -3.51 -0.60
N LEU A 68 -11.16 -4.31 -1.21
CA LEU A 68 -11.11 -5.76 -1.01
C LEU A 68 -10.58 -6.09 0.37
N TYR A 69 -9.46 -5.47 0.78
CA TYR A 69 -8.92 -5.62 2.13
C TYR A 69 -9.93 -5.13 3.18
N THR A 70 -10.58 -3.99 2.94
CA THR A 70 -11.65 -3.49 3.81
C THR A 70 -12.78 -4.52 4.00
N ALA A 71 -13.27 -5.11 2.92
CA ALA A 71 -14.32 -6.12 3.01
C ALA A 71 -13.86 -7.36 3.79
N PHE A 72 -12.63 -7.82 3.56
CA PHE A 72 -12.04 -8.97 4.24
C PHE A 72 -11.82 -8.71 5.73
N SER A 73 -11.23 -7.58 6.12
CA SER A 73 -10.98 -7.24 7.52
C SER A 73 -12.27 -7.09 8.34
N LEU A 74 -13.36 -6.69 7.69
CA LEU A 74 -14.66 -6.51 8.32
C LEU A 74 -15.55 -7.76 8.24
N ASP A 75 -15.05 -8.85 7.65
CA ASP A 75 -15.79 -10.11 7.64
C ASP A 75 -15.91 -10.66 9.06
N GLY A 76 -17.09 -11.18 9.40
CA GLY A 76 -17.41 -11.64 10.76
C GLY A 76 -17.56 -10.53 11.82
N VAL A 77 -17.24 -9.26 11.53
CA VAL A 77 -17.51 -8.14 12.45
C VAL A 77 -19.02 -7.96 12.57
N LYS A 78 -19.51 -7.94 13.82
CA LYS A 78 -20.93 -7.75 14.11
C LYS A 78 -21.41 -6.44 13.49
N ARG A 79 -22.60 -6.47 12.87
CA ARG A 79 -23.22 -5.30 12.25
C ARG A 79 -24.41 -4.78 13.06
N GLY A 80 -24.59 -3.46 13.03
CA GLY A 80 -25.75 -2.77 13.59
C GLY A 80 -27.02 -2.93 12.74
N LYS A 81 -28.12 -2.32 13.19
CA LYS A 81 -29.41 -2.34 12.47
C LYS A 81 -29.37 -1.62 11.12
N ASP A 82 -28.46 -0.66 10.97
CA ASP A 82 -28.17 0.09 9.76
C ASP A 82 -27.20 -0.65 8.81
N GLY A 83 -26.74 -1.84 9.19
CA GLY A 83 -25.78 -2.64 8.44
C GLY A 83 -24.32 -2.17 8.57
N ALA A 84 -24.06 -1.11 9.33
CA ALA A 84 -22.70 -0.64 9.60
C ALA A 84 -21.96 -1.62 10.54
N PRO A 85 -20.64 -1.84 10.36
CA PRO A 85 -19.87 -2.62 11.31
C PRO A 85 -19.84 -1.93 12.68
N ASP A 86 -19.85 -2.72 13.75
CA ASP A 86 -19.73 -2.22 15.11
C ASP A 86 -18.38 -1.50 15.32
N GLN A 87 -18.43 -0.19 15.54
CA GLN A 87 -17.23 0.65 15.60
C GLN A 87 -16.28 0.24 16.73
N GLN A 88 -16.81 -0.21 17.86
CA GLN A 88 -15.98 -0.67 18.99
C GLN A 88 -15.19 -1.93 18.63
N ALA A 89 -15.82 -2.87 17.90
CA ALA A 89 -15.17 -4.06 17.38
C ALA A 89 -14.09 -3.72 16.33
N VAL A 90 -14.36 -2.78 15.41
CA VAL A 90 -13.37 -2.33 14.42
C VAL A 90 -12.18 -1.66 15.12
N ASP A 91 -12.41 -0.80 16.10
CA ASP A 91 -11.34 -0.16 16.87
C ASP A 91 -10.51 -1.19 17.65
N ALA A 92 -11.14 -2.24 18.18
CA ALA A 92 -10.44 -3.33 18.86
C ALA A 92 -9.54 -4.12 17.88
N LEU A 93 -10.07 -4.44 16.70
CA LEU A 93 -9.32 -5.09 15.62
C LEU A 93 -8.10 -4.26 15.21
N MET A 94 -8.28 -2.95 14.99
CA MET A 94 -7.17 -2.08 14.59
C MET A 94 -6.11 -1.95 15.68
N ARG A 95 -6.50 -1.84 16.95
CA ARG A 95 -5.54 -1.84 18.07
C ARG A 95 -4.77 -3.15 18.15
N GLU A 96 -5.40 -4.28 17.87
CA GLU A 96 -4.70 -5.57 17.85
C GLU A 96 -3.71 -5.66 16.69
N ASN A 97 -4.12 -5.23 15.49
CA ASN A 97 -3.21 -5.13 14.34
C ASN A 97 -1.99 -4.25 14.64
N MET A 98 -2.18 -3.10 15.30
CA MET A 98 -1.06 -2.22 15.70
C MET A 98 -0.09 -2.90 16.68
N LYS A 99 -0.56 -3.80 17.55
CA LYS A 99 0.35 -4.59 18.41
C LYS A 99 1.15 -5.59 17.59
N ASN A 100 0.52 -6.25 16.62
CA ASN A 100 1.15 -7.27 15.78
C ASN A 100 2.26 -6.68 14.90
N ILE A 101 2.08 -5.45 14.39
CA ILE A 101 3.10 -4.80 13.55
C ILE A 101 4.15 -4.01 14.34
N LYS A 102 4.08 -4.00 15.68
CA LYS A 102 5.04 -3.28 16.53
C LYS A 102 6.48 -3.74 16.30
N GLU A 103 6.71 -5.04 16.13
CA GLU A 103 8.05 -5.59 15.91
C GLU A 103 8.64 -5.19 14.55
N TYR A 104 7.78 -4.82 13.60
CA TYR A 104 8.13 -4.27 12.29
C TYR A 104 8.18 -2.73 12.31
N ASN A 105 8.36 -2.10 13.48
CA ASN A 105 8.33 -0.65 13.66
C ASN A 105 7.08 0.01 13.06
N TYR A 106 5.92 -0.63 13.16
CA TYR A 106 4.66 -0.15 12.59
C TYR A 106 4.77 0.11 11.07
N LEU A 107 5.54 -0.75 10.38
CA LEU A 107 5.79 -0.67 8.94
C LEU A 107 6.47 0.64 8.51
N THR A 108 7.13 1.33 9.45
CA THR A 108 7.70 2.67 9.22
C THR A 108 9.18 2.71 9.58
N GLU A 109 10.01 3.03 8.60
CA GLU A 109 11.42 3.34 8.81
C GLU A 109 11.61 4.86 8.84
N VAL A 110 12.32 5.36 9.84
CA VAL A 110 12.75 6.77 9.91
C VAL A 110 14.27 6.80 10.09
N GLU A 111 14.96 7.68 9.37
CA GLU A 111 16.40 7.84 9.44
C GLU A 111 16.84 9.30 9.36
N ALA A 112 17.95 9.63 10.00
CA ALA A 112 18.63 10.91 9.87
C ALA A 112 20.07 10.67 9.42
N ASN A 113 20.48 11.24 8.28
CA ASN A 113 21.79 10.99 7.67
C ASN A 113 22.13 9.48 7.53
N GLY A 114 21.13 8.65 7.22
CA GLY A 114 21.28 7.19 7.05
C GLY A 114 21.36 6.39 8.35
N VAL A 115 21.23 7.05 9.52
CA VAL A 115 21.12 6.37 10.81
C VAL A 115 19.65 6.20 11.15
N LYS A 116 19.18 4.95 11.22
CA LYS A 116 17.80 4.64 11.62
C LYS A 116 17.53 5.11 13.05
N THR A 117 16.37 5.72 13.27
CA THR A 117 15.85 6.02 14.60
C THR A 117 14.79 5.00 15.01
N ARG A 118 14.58 4.83 16.30
CA ARG A 118 13.57 3.92 16.84
C ARG A 118 12.27 4.68 17.07
N ILE A 119 11.15 3.99 16.89
CA ILE A 119 9.83 4.44 17.35
C ILE A 119 9.66 3.97 18.81
N SER A 120 9.46 4.91 19.73
CA SER A 120 9.29 4.62 21.17
C SER A 120 7.90 4.09 21.51
N GLY A 121 6.89 4.43 20.70
CA GLY A 121 5.54 3.96 20.89
C GLY A 121 4.55 4.53 19.87
N VAL A 122 3.33 4.02 19.96
CA VAL A 122 2.18 4.48 19.19
C VAL A 122 1.11 5.03 20.15
N ARG A 123 0.43 6.10 19.76
CA ARG A 123 -0.74 6.65 20.47
C ARG A 123 -1.81 7.11 19.49
N ASP A 124 -2.91 7.62 20.03
CA ASP A 124 -4.00 8.24 19.26
C ASP A 124 -4.56 7.31 18.16
N ILE A 125 -4.61 6.00 18.45
CA ILE A 125 -5.11 4.98 17.53
C ILE A 125 -6.63 5.11 17.41
N GLY A 126 -7.10 5.38 16.20
CA GLY A 126 -8.51 5.46 15.86
C GLY A 126 -8.79 4.76 14.53
N SER A 127 -10.04 4.35 14.33
CA SER A 127 -10.49 3.84 13.05
C SER A 127 -11.76 4.53 12.59
N GLY A 128 -12.10 4.36 11.32
CA GLY A 128 -13.32 4.89 10.75
C GLY A 128 -13.47 4.43 9.31
N HIS A 129 -14.37 5.10 8.59
CA HIS A 129 -14.59 4.83 7.19
C HIS A 129 -14.46 6.12 6.38
N GLU A 130 -13.88 6.03 5.20
CA GLU A 130 -13.85 7.09 4.20
C GLU A 130 -14.18 6.46 2.85
N ASN A 131 -15.22 6.94 2.18
CA ASN A 131 -15.68 6.39 0.89
C ASN A 131 -15.86 4.86 0.90
N LYS A 132 -16.41 4.32 2.00
CA LYS A 132 -16.60 2.87 2.26
C LYS A 132 -15.31 2.05 2.44
N ARG A 133 -14.15 2.69 2.46
CA ARG A 133 -12.86 2.08 2.77
C ARG A 133 -12.55 2.24 4.25
N LEU A 134 -11.93 1.22 4.85
CA LEU A 134 -11.46 1.27 6.23
C LEU A 134 -10.35 2.30 6.33
N ARG A 135 -10.44 3.18 7.33
CA ARG A 135 -9.43 4.18 7.66
C ARG A 135 -8.87 3.89 9.04
N LEU A 136 -7.55 3.89 9.17
CA LEU A 136 -6.82 3.78 10.42
C LEU A 136 -6.00 5.06 10.61
N THR A 137 -6.02 5.63 11.81
CA THR A 137 -5.20 6.79 12.19
C THR A 137 -4.42 6.47 13.45
N PHE A 138 -3.16 6.89 13.51
CA PHE A 138 -2.32 6.71 14.69
C PHE A 138 -1.13 7.67 14.67
N THR A 139 -0.49 7.88 15.81
CA THR A 139 0.73 8.69 15.94
C THR A 139 1.90 7.86 16.43
N LEU A 140 2.98 7.81 15.65
CA LEU A 140 4.25 7.18 15.98
C LEU A 140 5.20 8.20 16.63
N LEU A 141 5.65 7.93 17.84
CA LEU A 141 6.58 8.79 18.58
C LEU A 141 8.02 8.35 18.31
N LEU A 142 8.88 9.27 17.89
CA LEU A 142 10.31 8.99 17.77
C LEU A 142 10.93 8.88 19.17
N GLU A 143 11.85 7.94 19.36
CA GLU A 143 12.60 7.82 20.62
C GLU A 143 13.47 9.06 20.87
N THR A 144 14.04 9.63 19.80
CA THR A 144 14.81 10.87 19.86
C THR A 144 14.31 11.84 18.78
N PRO A 145 13.90 13.08 19.16
CA PRO A 145 13.53 14.10 18.18
C PRO A 145 14.68 14.46 17.24
N LEU A 146 14.38 14.63 15.96
CA LEU A 146 15.36 14.84 14.88
C LEU A 146 15.39 16.29 14.40
N ASP A 147 16.58 16.88 14.33
CA ASP A 147 16.80 18.23 13.82
C ASP A 147 17.01 18.21 12.29
N ALA A 148 15.94 18.53 11.55
CA ALA A 148 15.94 18.54 10.09
C ALA A 148 16.73 19.72 9.47
N ALA A 149 17.22 20.67 10.27
CA ALA A 149 18.13 21.72 9.83
C ALA A 149 19.59 21.23 9.81
N ARG A 150 19.95 20.27 10.67
CA ARG A 150 21.30 19.67 10.74
C ARG A 150 21.48 18.48 9.82
N ALA A 151 20.42 17.71 9.60
CA ALA A 151 20.46 16.46 8.86
C ALA A 151 19.22 16.31 7.98
N ALA A 152 19.37 15.63 6.84
CA ALA A 152 18.19 15.19 6.10
C ALA A 152 17.50 14.10 6.91
N VAL A 153 16.24 14.30 7.25
CA VAL A 153 15.38 13.27 7.81
C VAL A 153 14.67 12.59 6.66
N GLN A 154 14.65 11.26 6.65
CA GLN A 154 13.88 10.49 5.69
C GLN A 154 12.96 9.53 6.42
N TYR A 155 11.80 9.26 5.84
CA TYR A 155 10.98 8.13 6.23
C TYR A 155 10.46 7.36 5.02
N ALA A 156 10.09 6.11 5.26
CA ALA A 156 9.39 5.24 4.32
C ALA A 156 8.37 4.39 5.09
N VAL A 157 7.19 4.18 4.51
CA VAL A 157 6.15 3.31 5.04
C VAL A 157 5.97 2.15 4.07
N PHE A 158 6.18 0.92 4.51
CA PHE A 158 6.11 -0.26 3.65
C PHE A 158 5.95 -1.56 4.43
N ASP A 159 5.25 -2.51 3.81
CA ASP A 159 5.27 -3.91 4.23
C ASP A 159 6.58 -4.58 3.77
N PRO A 160 7.42 -5.11 4.66
CA PRO A 160 8.68 -5.77 4.30
C PRO A 160 8.55 -6.88 3.25
N ALA A 161 7.44 -7.63 3.29
CA ALA A 161 7.20 -8.75 2.38
C ALA A 161 6.65 -8.32 1.01
N TYR A 162 6.23 -7.06 0.86
CA TYR A 162 5.51 -6.54 -0.31
C TYR A 162 4.19 -7.29 -0.62
N TYR A 163 3.53 -7.82 0.41
CA TYR A 163 2.17 -8.34 0.28
C TYR A 163 1.17 -7.18 0.15
N ILE A 164 1.41 -6.09 0.89
CA ILE A 164 0.64 -4.84 0.81
C ILE A 164 1.52 -3.76 0.19
N GLU A 165 1.05 -3.15 -0.89
CA GLU A 165 1.67 -1.93 -1.41
C GLU A 165 1.16 -0.72 -0.63
N MET A 166 2.10 0.10 -0.19
CA MET A 166 1.83 1.27 0.64
C MET A 166 2.45 2.46 -0.06
N LEU A 167 1.61 3.30 -0.66
CA LEU A 167 2.02 4.50 -1.37
C LEU A 167 1.33 5.71 -0.76
N HIS A 168 1.97 6.87 -0.80
CA HIS A 168 1.34 8.11 -0.39
C HIS A 168 0.14 8.39 -1.30
N ALA A 169 -0.97 8.81 -0.69
CA ALA A 169 -2.19 9.11 -1.41
C ALA A 169 -1.94 10.07 -2.59
N GLU A 170 -2.56 9.82 -3.73
CA GLU A 170 -2.43 10.72 -4.87
C GLU A 170 -3.02 12.12 -4.58
N GLY A 171 -2.39 13.15 -5.12
CA GLY A 171 -2.86 14.54 -4.99
C GLY A 171 -2.29 15.30 -3.80
N GLY A 172 -2.92 16.43 -3.46
CA GLY A 172 -2.47 17.30 -2.37
C GLY A 172 -2.78 16.73 -0.98
N GLY A 173 -1.86 16.92 -0.03
CA GLY A 173 -2.10 16.58 1.39
C GLY A 173 -1.68 15.17 1.82
N ALA A 174 -0.96 14.42 0.97
CA ALA A 174 -0.39 13.13 1.36
C ALA A 174 0.77 13.26 2.35
N VAL A 175 1.48 14.39 2.33
CA VAL A 175 2.51 14.75 3.30
C VAL A 175 2.26 16.18 3.79
N GLU A 176 2.23 16.36 5.11
CA GLU A 176 2.09 17.67 5.76
C GLU A 176 3.22 17.88 6.77
N LEU A 177 3.82 19.07 6.80
CA LEU A 177 4.83 19.45 7.80
C LEU A 177 4.19 20.35 8.87
N SER A 178 3.72 19.73 9.96
CA SER A 178 2.96 20.40 11.01
C SER A 178 3.86 21.07 12.03
N GLY A 179 3.68 22.38 12.24
CA GLY A 179 4.51 23.15 13.17
C GLY A 179 5.93 23.39 12.64
N ALA A 180 6.18 23.09 11.38
CA ALA A 180 7.48 23.33 10.75
C ALA A 180 7.71 24.82 10.49
N GLY A 181 8.97 25.25 10.55
CA GLY A 181 9.36 26.60 10.15
C GLY A 181 9.16 26.84 8.63
N PRO A 182 9.14 28.11 8.19
CA PRO A 182 8.87 28.47 6.79
C PRO A 182 9.92 27.93 5.80
N ASP A 183 11.13 27.62 6.27
CA ASP A 183 12.22 27.10 5.46
C ASP A 183 12.26 25.56 5.37
N CYS A 184 11.26 24.88 5.94
CA CYS A 184 11.14 23.43 5.88
C CYS A 184 10.41 23.01 4.60
N ARG A 185 10.98 22.02 3.91
CA ARG A 185 10.41 21.42 2.70
C ARG A 185 10.60 19.92 2.73
N PHE A 186 9.72 19.22 2.02
CA PHE A 186 9.85 17.79 1.77
C PHE A 186 9.95 17.51 0.27
N ARG A 187 10.46 16.33 -0.06
CA ARG A 187 10.36 15.72 -1.39
C ARG A 187 9.86 14.30 -1.22
N LEU A 188 8.79 13.95 -1.92
CA LEU A 188 8.36 12.58 -2.12
C LEU A 188 9.14 12.00 -3.30
N ILE A 189 9.82 10.89 -3.07
CA ILE A 189 10.70 10.22 -4.02
C ILE A 189 10.02 8.89 -4.37
N PRO A 190 9.63 8.68 -5.63
CA PRO A 190 8.98 7.44 -6.06
C PRO A 190 9.94 6.25 -5.94
N PRO A 191 9.41 5.03 -5.80
CA PRO A 191 10.22 3.83 -5.87
C PRO A 191 10.81 3.65 -7.27
N ASN A 192 11.93 2.93 -7.34
CA ASN A 192 12.59 2.58 -8.61
C ASN A 192 13.11 1.14 -8.55
N PRO A 193 12.23 0.13 -8.45
CA PRO A 193 12.63 -1.26 -8.40
C PRO A 193 13.24 -1.70 -9.74
N SER A 194 14.21 -2.61 -9.69
CA SER A 194 14.74 -3.20 -10.92
C SER A 194 13.70 -4.11 -11.59
N PRO A 195 13.79 -4.35 -12.91
CA PRO A 195 12.93 -5.32 -13.58
C PRO A 195 12.95 -6.71 -12.92
N ASP A 196 14.10 -7.13 -12.39
CA ASP A 196 14.23 -8.40 -11.66
C ASP A 196 13.44 -8.40 -10.35
N ALA A 197 13.44 -7.28 -9.60
CA ALA A 197 12.65 -7.15 -8.38
C ALA A 197 11.15 -7.18 -8.69
N VAL A 198 10.72 -6.54 -9.78
CA VAL A 198 9.35 -6.60 -10.28
C VAL A 198 8.98 -8.03 -10.67
N GLY A 199 9.84 -8.73 -11.41
CA GLY A 199 9.64 -10.12 -11.80
C GLY A 199 9.55 -11.06 -10.59
N LEU A 200 10.41 -10.86 -9.59
CA LEU A 200 10.36 -11.62 -8.35
C LEU A 200 9.04 -11.39 -7.60
N ALA A 201 8.63 -10.14 -7.39
CA ALA A 201 7.37 -9.82 -6.73
C ALA A 201 6.18 -10.48 -7.45
N ALA A 202 6.12 -10.37 -8.77
CA ALA A 202 5.07 -10.96 -9.60
C ALA A 202 4.98 -12.49 -9.51
N ALA A 203 6.10 -13.17 -9.24
CA ALA A 203 6.18 -14.63 -9.14
C ALA A 203 5.86 -15.19 -7.74
N LEU A 204 5.73 -14.33 -6.72
CA LEU A 204 5.33 -14.78 -5.39
C LEU A 204 3.84 -15.13 -5.38
N ASP A 205 3.49 -16.25 -4.75
CA ASP A 205 2.11 -16.57 -4.36
C ASP A 205 1.79 -16.06 -2.94
N ARG A 206 0.53 -16.10 -2.52
CA ARG A 206 0.08 -15.71 -1.15
C ARG A 206 0.85 -16.37 0.00
N THR A 207 1.42 -17.55 -0.22
CA THR A 207 2.16 -18.31 0.80
C THR A 207 3.67 -18.15 0.70
N GLN A 208 4.15 -17.36 -0.27
CA GLN A 208 5.57 -17.15 -0.54
C GLN A 208 5.96 -15.72 -0.17
N SER A 209 7.22 -15.53 0.23
CA SER A 209 7.78 -14.22 0.55
C SER A 209 9.14 -14.09 -0.11
N GLY A 210 9.44 -12.91 -0.65
CA GLY A 210 10.78 -12.54 -1.15
C GLY A 210 11.78 -12.25 -0.02
N GLY A 211 11.37 -12.38 1.25
CA GLY A 211 12.13 -12.01 2.44
C GLY A 211 11.94 -10.54 2.83
N ASP A 212 12.48 -10.17 4.00
CA ASP A 212 12.24 -8.88 4.69
C ASP A 212 12.91 -7.64 4.04
N GLY A 213 13.17 -7.68 2.74
CA GLY A 213 13.79 -6.58 2.00
C GLY A 213 13.09 -6.21 0.70
N LEU A 214 12.15 -7.03 0.23
CA LEU A 214 11.51 -6.82 -1.06
C LEU A 214 10.69 -5.54 -1.05
N GLY A 215 9.83 -5.33 -0.05
CA GLY A 215 8.95 -4.17 0.03
C GLY A 215 9.69 -2.83 0.07
N LYS A 216 10.91 -2.82 0.58
CA LYS A 216 11.75 -1.62 0.59
C LYS A 216 12.11 -1.13 -0.82
N LEU A 217 12.16 -2.02 -1.82
CA LEU A 217 12.44 -1.66 -3.21
C LEU A 217 11.26 -0.94 -3.89
N PHE A 218 10.06 -1.16 -3.37
CA PHE A 218 8.79 -0.59 -3.85
C PHE A 218 8.28 0.55 -2.96
N ALA A 219 8.98 0.84 -1.86
CA ALA A 219 8.62 1.92 -0.94
C ALA A 219 8.97 3.29 -1.51
N GLU A 220 8.01 4.22 -1.44
CA GLU A 220 8.32 5.64 -1.57
C GLU A 220 9.16 6.13 -0.38
N ARG A 221 9.99 7.15 -0.62
CA ARG A 221 10.75 7.83 0.43
C ARG A 221 10.38 9.29 0.49
N VAL A 222 10.14 9.80 1.68
CA VAL A 222 9.98 11.24 1.90
C VAL A 222 11.22 11.78 2.55
N SER A 223 11.86 12.76 1.92
CA SER A 223 13.05 13.44 2.46
C SER A 223 12.69 14.85 2.88
N ILE A 224 12.96 15.18 4.14
CA ILE A 224 12.64 16.44 4.80
C ILE A 224 13.93 17.15 5.16
N ARG A 225 14.00 18.45 4.85
CA ARG A 225 15.06 19.33 5.28
C ARG A 225 14.48 20.68 5.69
N CYS A 226 15.12 21.35 6.63
CA CYS A 226 14.87 22.74 7.00
C CYS A 226 16.09 23.61 6.73
N GLY A 227 15.89 24.90 6.46
CA GLY A 227 16.96 25.85 6.10
C GLY A 227 17.23 25.94 4.60
N ALA A 228 18.13 26.84 4.19
CA ALA A 228 18.38 27.15 2.77
C ALA A 228 18.60 25.85 1.95
N ALA A 229 17.91 25.75 0.80
CA ALA A 229 18.30 24.79 -0.21
C ALA A 229 19.76 25.07 -0.61
N PRO A 230 20.60 24.03 -0.78
CA PRO A 230 21.93 24.24 -1.33
C PRO A 230 21.87 24.92 -2.69
#